data_AF-A0A9W4N1E5-F1
#
_entry.id   AF-A0A9W4N1E5-F1
#
_cell.length_a   1.000
_cell.length_b   1.000
_cell.length_c   1.000
_cell.angle_alpha   90.00
_cell.angle_beta   90.00
_cell.angle_gamma   90.00
#
_symmetry.space_group_name_H-M   'P 1'
#
loop_
_entity.id
_entity.type
_entity.pdbx_description
1 polymer ?
#
loop_
_entity_poly.entity_id
_entity_poly.type
_entity_poly.pdbx_seq_one_letter_code
_entity_poly.pdbx_strand_id
1 'polypeptide(L)'
;MDAPNSSPHQEKEGDQQPSELPIRDEKDKSQENSDHVPLEAGTRNTLAAEPFQPILKVLGALESDDPKFAFPAARLVGLYRRLWESCVSKHIDGENLEQGNLVLKEAGTHLRKKRDGFQVRHDKQVYQLCFFEQALESSRERLVSVLDDWNHPSRLNMAEFSDNARGE
;
A
#
# COMPACT_ATOMS: atom_id res chain seq x y z
N MET A 1 -14.52 36.17 -35.98
CA MET A 1 -15.56 37.00 -35.35
C MET A 1 -15.84 36.42 -33.98
N ASP A 2 -15.58 37.25 -32.97
CA ASP A 2 -16.34 37.50 -31.74
C ASP A 2 -17.05 36.35 -31.00
N ALA A 3 -16.68 36.20 -29.72
CA ALA A 3 -17.54 35.67 -28.65
C ALA A 3 -18.40 36.83 -28.06
N PRO A 4 -19.24 36.65 -27.03
CA PRO A 4 -20.06 35.53 -26.53
C PRO A 4 -21.56 35.99 -26.41
N ASN A 5 -22.45 35.24 -25.74
CA ASN A 5 -23.49 35.80 -24.84
C ASN A 5 -24.23 34.71 -24.02
N SER A 6 -24.58 35.11 -22.79
CA SER A 6 -25.01 34.34 -21.61
C SER A 6 -26.34 33.56 -21.64
N SER A 7 -26.43 32.63 -20.68
CA SER A 7 -27.55 31.83 -20.12
C SER A 7 -28.69 32.66 -19.47
N PRO A 8 -29.88 32.10 -19.10
CA PRO A 8 -30.01 31.28 -17.85
C PRO A 8 -31.11 30.16 -17.82
N HIS A 9 -30.82 29.11 -17.04
CA HIS A 9 -31.67 28.43 -16.03
C HIS A 9 -33.20 28.30 -16.25
N GLN A 10 -33.71 27.05 -16.35
CA GLN A 10 -34.84 26.59 -15.54
C GLN A 10 -35.02 25.04 -15.51
N GLU A 11 -35.45 24.60 -14.33
CA GLU A 11 -35.48 23.25 -13.75
C GLU A 11 -36.70 22.41 -14.18
N LYS A 12 -36.55 21.06 -14.10
CA LYS A 12 -37.45 20.05 -13.46
C LYS A 12 -37.24 18.67 -14.11
N GLU A 13 -36.53 17.76 -13.46
CA GLU A 13 -37.02 16.80 -12.44
C GLU A 13 -37.67 15.57 -13.11
N GLY A 14 -37.03 14.41 -12.88
CA GLY A 14 -37.39 13.12 -13.48
C GLY A 14 -36.36 12.07 -13.06
N ASP A 15 -36.53 11.58 -11.85
CA ASP A 15 -35.73 10.58 -11.15
C ASP A 15 -35.30 9.36 -12.00
N GLN A 16 -34.03 8.97 -11.86
CA GLN A 16 -33.58 7.64 -11.40
C GLN A 16 -32.11 7.45 -11.74
N GLN A 17 -31.24 7.90 -10.85
CA GLN A 17 -29.83 7.54 -10.83
C GLN A 17 -29.67 6.23 -10.04
N PRO A 18 -29.06 5.17 -10.58
CA PRO A 18 -28.89 3.93 -9.84
C PRO A 18 -27.76 4.09 -8.83
N SER A 19 -28.16 4.23 -7.57
CA SER A 19 -27.49 3.80 -6.34
C SER A 19 -25.96 3.93 -6.33
N GLU A 20 -25.50 5.07 -5.81
CA GLU A 20 -24.19 5.14 -5.17
C GLU A 20 -24.09 4.00 -4.14
N LEU A 21 -23.16 3.09 -4.37
CA LEU A 21 -22.73 2.12 -3.39
C LEU A 21 -22.30 2.88 -2.14
N PRO A 22 -22.67 2.44 -0.91
CA PRO A 22 -22.14 3.07 0.27
C PRO A 22 -20.64 2.78 0.26
N ILE A 23 -19.85 3.81 -0.05
CA ILE A 23 -18.45 3.87 0.33
C ILE A 23 -18.51 3.84 1.84
N ARG A 24 -18.45 2.62 2.38
CA ARG A 24 -18.30 2.36 3.79
C ARG A 24 -16.94 2.96 4.10
N ASP A 25 -16.97 4.19 4.60
CA ASP A 25 -15.84 4.80 5.28
C ASP A 25 -15.40 3.80 6.35
N GLU A 26 -14.41 2.97 6.01
CA GLU A 26 -13.48 2.44 6.99
C GLU A 26 -12.74 3.66 7.52
N LYS A 27 -13.41 4.31 8.46
CA LYS A 27 -12.83 5.18 9.45
C LYS A 27 -11.78 4.33 10.14
N ASP A 28 -10.57 4.33 9.57
CA ASP A 28 -9.35 3.98 10.25
C ASP A 28 -9.22 4.95 11.42
N LYS A 29 -9.88 4.59 12.52
CA LYS A 29 -9.44 4.96 13.85
C LYS A 29 -8.12 4.22 14.10
N SER A 30 -7.07 4.58 13.37
CA SER A 30 -5.71 4.43 13.86
C SER A 30 -5.44 5.61 14.80
N GLN A 31 -6.23 5.68 15.85
CA GLN A 31 -5.93 6.49 17.02
C GLN A 31 -5.55 5.49 18.11
N GLU A 32 -4.27 5.15 18.17
CA GLU A 32 -3.48 5.23 19.40
C GLU A 32 -2.00 4.91 19.12
N ASN A 33 -1.16 5.88 19.51
CA ASN A 33 0.20 5.75 20.00
C ASN A 33 1.23 5.02 19.13
N SER A 34 1.93 5.82 18.33
CA SER A 34 3.39 5.70 18.31
C SER A 34 3.98 7.06 18.65
N ASP A 35 3.77 7.50 19.89
CA ASP A 35 4.64 8.49 20.54
C ASP A 35 6.01 7.83 20.79
N HIS A 36 6.73 7.53 19.72
CA HIS A 36 8.13 7.14 19.82
C HIS A 36 8.93 8.01 18.87
N VAL A 37 8.97 9.28 19.27
CA VAL A 37 9.96 10.25 18.84
C VAL A 37 11.34 9.59 18.99
N PRO A 38 12.17 9.55 17.93
CA PRO A 38 13.55 9.10 18.04
C PRO A 38 14.20 9.79 19.24
N LEU A 39 14.81 9.02 20.13
CA LEU A 39 15.41 9.55 21.36
C LEU A 39 16.26 10.79 21.00
N GLU A 40 15.87 11.97 21.45
CA GLU A 40 16.52 13.21 21.01
C GLU A 40 18.00 13.24 21.43
N ALA A 41 18.82 13.99 20.69
CA ALA A 41 20.25 14.16 20.99
C ALA A 41 20.50 14.61 22.44
N GLY A 42 19.57 15.34 23.05
CA GLY A 42 19.62 15.73 24.47
C GLY A 42 19.58 14.53 25.42
N THR A 43 18.70 13.55 25.18
CA THR A 43 18.57 12.35 26.01
C THR A 43 19.80 11.44 25.89
N ARG A 44 20.37 11.33 24.67
CA ARG A 44 21.61 10.57 24.42
C ARG A 44 22.78 11.11 25.27
N ASN A 45 22.92 12.43 25.31
CA ASN A 45 24.00 13.09 26.03
C ASN A 45 23.85 12.94 27.55
N THR A 46 22.63 13.01 28.09
CA THR A 46 22.38 12.79 29.52
C THR A 46 22.75 11.36 29.93
N LEU A 47 22.31 10.36 29.14
CA LEU A 47 22.56 8.94 29.43
C LEU A 47 24.06 8.57 29.33
N ALA A 48 24.80 9.24 28.45
CA ALA A 48 26.24 9.05 28.32
C ALA A 48 27.05 9.79 29.41
N ALA A 49 26.55 10.90 29.94
CA ALA A 49 27.27 11.74 30.90
C ALA A 49 27.02 11.35 32.37
N GLU A 50 25.88 10.75 32.70
CA GLU A 50 25.51 10.34 34.07
C GLU A 50 26.55 9.42 34.74
N PRO A 51 27.08 8.35 34.11
CA PRO A 51 28.00 7.42 34.76
C PRO A 51 29.33 8.05 35.17
N PHE A 52 29.68 9.19 34.57
CA PHE A 52 30.97 9.85 34.79
C PHE A 52 30.94 10.95 35.84
N GLN A 53 29.77 11.36 36.33
CA GLN A 53 29.66 12.44 37.32
C GLN A 53 30.51 12.19 38.58
N PRO A 54 30.55 10.97 39.16
CA PRO A 54 31.39 10.71 40.34
C PRO A 54 32.89 10.81 40.03
N ILE A 55 33.32 10.30 38.88
CA ILE A 55 34.73 10.29 38.47
C ILE A 55 35.21 11.71 38.18
N LEU A 56 34.38 12.55 37.55
CA LEU A 56 34.71 13.96 37.36
C LEU A 56 34.92 14.69 38.68
N LYS A 57 34.11 14.39 39.70
CA LYS A 57 34.26 14.98 41.03
C LYS A 57 35.58 14.56 41.70
N VAL A 58 35.96 13.28 41.57
CA VAL A 58 37.24 12.77 42.07
C VAL A 58 38.43 13.39 41.33
N LEU A 59 38.33 13.57 40.01
CA LEU A 59 39.37 14.24 39.23
C LEU A 59 39.58 15.70 39.65
N GLY A 60 38.49 16.42 39.96
CA GLY A 60 38.59 17.79 40.48
C GLY A 60 39.25 17.87 41.86
N ALA A 61 39.01 16.89 42.73
CA ALA A 61 39.73 16.79 44.00
C ALA A 61 41.22 16.44 43.79
N LEU A 62 41.51 15.50 42.90
CA LEU A 62 42.88 15.09 42.56
C LEU A 62 43.72 16.22 41.97
N GLU A 63 43.11 17.13 41.21
CA GLU A 63 43.77 18.35 40.70
C GLU A 63 44.31 19.24 41.83
N SER A 64 43.62 19.27 42.98
CA SER A 64 44.03 20.02 44.17
C SER A 64 45.04 19.26 45.03
N ASP A 65 44.86 17.94 45.16
CA ASP A 65 45.63 17.10 46.09
C ASP A 65 46.97 16.59 45.50
N ASP A 66 46.97 16.19 44.22
CA ASP A 66 48.18 15.72 43.53
C ASP A 66 48.15 16.05 42.02
N PRO A 67 48.57 17.27 41.64
CA PRO A 67 48.49 17.75 40.27
C PRO A 67 49.37 16.95 39.29
N LYS A 68 50.34 16.17 39.77
CA LYS A 68 51.20 15.34 38.92
C LYS A 68 50.44 14.18 38.28
N PHE A 69 49.42 13.65 38.97
CA PHE A 69 48.58 12.56 38.47
C PHE A 69 47.24 13.03 37.92
N ALA A 70 46.79 14.24 38.28
CA ALA A 70 45.52 14.80 37.82
C ALA A 70 45.41 14.84 36.28
N PHE A 71 46.42 15.36 35.58
CA PHE A 71 46.40 15.47 34.12
C PHE A 71 46.40 14.10 33.40
N PRO A 72 47.29 13.14 33.74
CA PRO A 72 47.21 11.79 33.19
C PRO A 72 45.87 11.09 33.45
N ALA A 73 45.32 11.22 34.67
CA ALA A 73 44.04 10.63 35.03
C ALA A 73 42.87 11.25 34.25
N ALA A 74 42.83 12.59 34.14
CA ALA A 74 41.82 13.29 33.36
C ALA A 74 41.88 12.92 31.87
N ARG A 75 43.09 12.78 31.31
CA ARG A 75 43.28 12.34 29.92
C ARG A 75 42.75 10.92 29.70
N LEU A 76 43.00 9.99 30.62
CA LEU A 76 42.48 8.61 30.52
C LEU A 76 40.96 8.58 30.61
N VAL A 77 40.38 9.27 31.58
CA VAL A 77 38.92 9.36 31.75
C VAL A 77 38.25 10.02 30.54
N GLY A 78 38.86 11.05 29.96
CA GLY A 78 38.38 11.70 28.75
C GLY A 78 38.34 10.76 27.53
N LEU A 79 39.35 9.90 27.36
CA LEU A 79 39.37 8.89 26.30
C LEU A 79 38.28 7.84 26.51
N TYR A 80 38.14 7.32 27.73
CA TYR A 80 37.12 6.32 28.04
C TYR A 80 35.70 6.88 27.91
N ARG A 81 35.46 8.13 28.32
CA ARG A 81 34.19 8.81 28.13
C ARG A 81 33.79 8.87 26.66
N ARG A 82 34.70 9.29 25.76
CA ARG A 82 34.40 9.34 24.32
C ARG A 82 34.07 7.97 23.74
N LEU A 83 34.75 6.92 24.21
CA LEU A 83 34.45 5.56 23.79
C LEU A 83 33.07 5.12 24.29
N TRP A 84 32.72 5.45 25.53
CA TRP A 84 31.41 5.19 26.11
C TRP A 84 30.29 5.91 25.34
N GLU A 85 30.45 7.21 25.08
CA GLU A 85 29.51 8.01 24.28
C GLU A 85 29.28 7.37 22.90
N SER A 86 30.35 6.90 22.24
CA SER A 86 30.23 6.19 20.96
C SER A 86 29.49 4.84 21.09
N CYS A 87 29.74 4.09 22.17
CA CYS A 87 29.08 2.82 22.43
C CYS A 87 27.56 3.00 22.66
N VAL A 88 27.20 3.94 23.53
CA VAL A 88 25.79 4.28 23.83
C VAL A 88 25.07 4.78 22.58
N SER A 89 25.71 5.65 21.78
CA SER A 89 25.12 6.12 20.53
C SER A 89 24.81 4.96 19.58
N LYS A 90 25.78 4.07 19.35
CA LYS A 90 25.58 2.90 18.47
C LYS A 90 24.51 1.95 18.99
N HIS A 91 24.40 1.80 20.31
CA HIS A 91 23.36 0.98 20.92
C HIS A 91 21.97 1.56 20.66
N ILE A 92 21.79 2.86 20.91
CA ILE A 92 20.52 3.58 20.66
C ILE A 92 20.17 3.54 19.16
N ASP A 93 21.15 3.71 18.28
CA ASP A 93 20.92 3.60 16.83
C ASP A 93 20.50 2.17 16.44
N GLY A 94 21.09 1.16 17.09
CA GLY A 94 20.69 -0.25 16.94
C GLY A 94 19.25 -0.51 17.38
N GLU A 95 18.84 0.01 18.54
CA GLU A 95 17.47 -0.10 19.04
C GLU A 95 16.47 0.59 18.10
N ASN A 96 16.78 1.81 17.65
CA ASN A 96 15.94 2.53 16.69
C ASN A 96 15.80 1.76 15.37
N LEU A 97 16.89 1.16 14.88
CA LEU A 97 16.87 0.35 13.66
C LEU A 97 16.02 -0.91 13.85
N GLU A 98 16.16 -1.61 14.97
CA GLU A 98 15.37 -2.81 15.30
C GLU A 98 13.87 -2.47 15.37
N GLN A 99 13.52 -1.38 16.04
CA GLN A 99 12.15 -0.90 16.11
C GLN A 99 11.60 -0.56 14.71
N GLY A 100 12.37 0.15 13.89
CA GLY A 100 12.01 0.43 12.51
C GLY A 100 11.83 -0.85 11.67
N ASN A 101 12.64 -1.88 11.92
CA ASN A 101 12.52 -3.18 11.25
C ASN A 101 11.21 -3.90 11.64
N LEU A 102 10.80 -3.82 12.90
CA LEU A 102 9.54 -4.38 13.38
C LEU A 102 8.33 -3.73 12.69
N VAL A 103 8.30 -2.39 12.66
CA VAL A 103 7.25 -1.63 11.96
C VAL A 103 7.20 -1.99 10.47
N LEU A 104 8.37 -2.09 9.83
CA LEU A 104 8.44 -2.45 8.42
C LEU A 104 7.97 -3.89 8.16
N LYS A 105 8.30 -4.84 9.04
CA LYS A 105 7.80 -6.22 8.96
C LYS A 105 6.28 -6.26 9.07
N GLU A 106 5.71 -5.55 10.03
CA GLU A 106 4.27 -5.47 10.22
C GLU A 106 3.58 -4.89 8.97
N ALA A 107 4.06 -3.74 8.48
CA ALA A 107 3.55 -3.15 7.24
C ALA A 107 3.65 -4.12 6.04
N GLY A 108 4.76 -4.87 5.95
CA GLY A 108 4.96 -5.89 4.93
C GLY A 108 3.95 -7.04 5.02
N THR A 109 3.61 -7.50 6.23
CA THR A 109 2.56 -8.52 6.42
C THR A 109 1.18 -8.01 5.99
N HIS A 110 0.86 -6.77 6.32
CA HIS A 110 -0.40 -6.14 5.96
C HIS A 110 -0.53 -5.96 4.44
N LEU A 111 0.51 -5.49 3.76
CA LEU A 111 0.54 -5.35 2.30
C LEU A 111 0.40 -6.70 1.60
N ARG A 112 1.04 -7.76 2.14
CA ARG A 112 0.88 -9.12 1.62
C ARG A 112 -0.58 -9.57 1.69
N LYS A 113 -1.23 -9.39 2.83
CA LYS A 113 -2.66 -9.72 3.01
C LYS A 113 -3.56 -8.97 2.01
N LYS A 114 -3.31 -7.66 1.81
CA LYS A 114 -4.05 -6.86 0.81
C LYS A 114 -3.83 -7.41 -0.60
N ARG A 115 -2.59 -7.68 -0.99
CA ARG A 115 -2.23 -8.25 -2.29
C ARG A 115 -2.91 -9.60 -2.52
N ASP A 116 -2.86 -10.50 -1.55
CA ASP A 116 -3.51 -11.81 -1.66
C ASP A 116 -5.03 -11.66 -1.82
N GLY A 117 -5.64 -10.72 -1.08
CA GLY A 117 -7.05 -10.38 -1.24
C GLY A 117 -7.40 -9.80 -2.62
N PHE A 118 -6.52 -8.98 -3.21
CA PHE A 118 -6.68 -8.50 -4.59
C PHE A 118 -6.56 -9.63 -5.60
N GLN A 119 -5.59 -10.54 -5.43
CA GLN A 119 -5.39 -11.67 -6.32
C GLN A 119 -6.63 -12.57 -6.38
N VAL A 120 -7.21 -12.91 -5.22
CA VAL A 120 -8.44 -13.71 -5.16
C VAL A 120 -9.60 -13.05 -5.91
N ARG A 121 -9.76 -11.72 -5.78
CA ARG A 121 -10.80 -10.99 -6.51
C ARG A 121 -10.56 -10.99 -8.01
N HIS A 122 -9.31 -10.78 -8.42
CA HIS A 122 -8.91 -10.82 -9.82
C HIS A 122 -9.19 -12.19 -10.43
N ASP A 123 -8.76 -13.27 -9.78
CA ASP A 123 -8.94 -14.63 -10.27
C ASP A 123 -10.43 -15.00 -10.41
N LYS A 124 -11.26 -14.51 -9.48
CA LYS A 124 -12.72 -14.64 -9.57
C LYS A 124 -13.30 -13.91 -10.80
N GLN A 125 -12.82 -12.70 -11.09
CA GLN A 125 -13.27 -11.94 -12.26
C GLN A 125 -12.85 -12.63 -13.55
N VAL A 126 -11.61 -13.14 -13.62
CA VAL A 126 -11.13 -13.92 -14.77
C VAL A 126 -12.00 -15.15 -14.99
N TYR A 127 -12.28 -15.91 -13.93
CA TYR A 127 -13.17 -17.07 -14.02
C TYR A 127 -14.56 -16.71 -14.57
N GLN A 128 -15.15 -15.62 -14.09
CA GLN A 128 -16.45 -15.15 -14.57
C GLN A 128 -16.41 -14.74 -16.05
N LEU A 129 -15.35 -14.05 -16.48
CA LEU A 129 -15.17 -13.66 -17.88
C LEU A 129 -15.07 -14.88 -18.80
N CYS A 130 -14.26 -15.88 -18.44
CA CYS A 130 -14.14 -17.12 -19.20
C CYS A 130 -15.48 -17.87 -19.28
N PHE A 131 -16.25 -17.88 -18.19
CA PHE A 131 -17.58 -18.49 -18.18
C PHE A 131 -18.53 -17.78 -19.17
N PHE A 132 -18.56 -16.44 -19.15
CA PHE A 132 -19.41 -15.69 -20.07
C PHE A 132 -18.97 -15.85 -21.53
N GLU A 133 -17.67 -15.85 -21.80
CA GLU A 133 -17.13 -16.09 -23.14
C GLU A 133 -17.60 -17.44 -23.69
N GLN A 134 -17.51 -18.50 -22.89
CA GLN A 134 -17.98 -19.83 -23.29
C GLN A 134 -19.49 -19.89 -23.51
N ALA A 135 -20.27 -19.25 -22.63
CA ALA A 135 -21.73 -19.19 -22.78
C ALA A 135 -22.14 -18.42 -24.05
N LEU A 136 -21.44 -17.32 -24.35
CA LEU A 136 -21.66 -16.53 -25.56
C LEU A 136 -21.32 -17.33 -26.81
N GLU A 137 -20.17 -18.02 -26.85
CA GLU A 137 -19.81 -18.84 -28.00
C GLU A 137 -20.82 -19.97 -28.22
N SER A 138 -21.24 -20.67 -27.16
CA SER A 138 -22.28 -21.70 -27.26
C SER A 138 -23.62 -21.14 -27.76
N SER A 139 -24.02 -19.95 -27.30
CA SER A 139 -25.23 -19.29 -27.77
C SER A 139 -25.14 -18.91 -29.24
N ARG A 140 -23.96 -18.47 -29.69
CA ARG A 140 -23.66 -18.11 -31.07
C ARG A 140 -23.73 -19.33 -31.98
N GLU A 141 -23.08 -20.44 -31.61
CA GLU A 141 -23.13 -21.71 -32.35
C GLU A 141 -24.58 -22.19 -32.54
N ARG A 142 -25.38 -22.15 -31.47
CA ARG A 142 -26.80 -22.53 -31.53
C ARG A 142 -27.63 -21.59 -32.40
N LEU A 143 -27.36 -20.29 -32.35
CA LEU A 143 -28.02 -19.31 -33.23
C LEU A 143 -27.70 -19.55 -34.70
N VAL A 144 -26.43 -19.85 -35.00
CA VAL A 144 -25.99 -20.22 -36.36
C VAL A 144 -26.73 -21.46 -36.84
N SER A 145 -26.81 -22.53 -36.03
CA SER A 145 -27.50 -23.76 -36.43
C SER A 145 -28.99 -23.53 -36.71
N VAL A 146 -29.68 -22.77 -35.84
CA VAL A 146 -31.10 -22.43 -36.02
C VAL A 146 -31.31 -21.61 -37.29
N LEU A 147 -30.40 -20.69 -37.61
CA LEU A 147 -30.48 -19.87 -38.82
C LEU A 147 -30.25 -20.72 -40.08
N ASP A 148 -29.31 -21.66 -40.05
CA ASP A 148 -29.06 -22.62 -41.13
C ASP A 148 -30.29 -23.52 -41.35
N ASP A 149 -30.87 -24.06 -40.28
CA ASP A 149 -32.11 -24.86 -40.33
C ASP A 149 -33.28 -24.07 -40.93
N TRP A 150 -33.41 -22.76 -40.61
CA TRP A 150 -34.45 -21.89 -41.18
C TRP A 150 -34.22 -21.60 -42.67
N ASN A 151 -32.96 -21.54 -43.12
CA ASN A 151 -32.62 -21.34 -44.52
C ASN A 151 -32.79 -22.61 -45.37
N HIS A 152 -32.78 -23.80 -44.78
CA HIS A 152 -32.92 -25.06 -45.51
C HIS A 152 -34.27 -25.23 -46.26
N PRO A 153 -35.45 -24.95 -45.66
CA PRO A 153 -36.74 -24.99 -46.37
C PRO A 153 -36.80 -24.01 -47.55
N SER A 154 -36.20 -22.82 -47.40
CA SER A 154 -36.18 -21.77 -48.43
C SER A 154 -35.37 -22.19 -49.66
N ARG A 155 -34.29 -22.97 -49.46
CA ARG A 155 -33.44 -23.49 -50.55
C ARG A 155 -34.05 -24.69 -51.27
N LEU A 156 -34.74 -25.57 -50.54
CA LEU A 156 -35.45 -26.71 -51.15
C LEU A 156 -36.62 -26.25 -52.02
N ASN A 157 -37.42 -25.29 -51.53
CA ASN A 157 -38.52 -24.73 -52.32
C ASN A 157 -38.01 -24.05 -53.61
N MET A 158 -36.88 -23.33 -53.57
CA MET A 158 -36.32 -22.69 -54.79
C MET A 158 -35.70 -23.68 -55.79
N ALA A 159 -35.19 -24.83 -55.33
CA ALA A 159 -34.68 -25.89 -56.20
C ALA A 159 -35.83 -26.67 -56.89
N GLU A 160 -36.91 -26.95 -56.17
CA GLU A 160 -38.08 -27.69 -56.68
C GLU A 160 -38.89 -26.88 -57.72
N PHE A 161 -38.89 -25.54 -57.62
CA PHE A 161 -39.48 -24.67 -58.66
C PHE A 161 -38.60 -24.51 -59.91
N SER A 162 -37.28 -24.71 -59.83
CA SER A 162 -36.38 -24.55 -60.99
C SER A 162 -36.32 -25.79 -61.90
N ASP A 163 -36.58 -26.99 -61.38
CA ASP A 163 -36.58 -28.22 -62.18
C ASP A 163 -37.87 -28.40 -63.00
N ASN A 164 -38.95 -27.68 -62.68
CA ASN A 164 -40.22 -27.72 -63.41
C ASN A 164 -40.29 -26.78 -64.63
N ALA A 165 -39.21 -26.05 -64.96
CA ALA A 165 -39.16 -25.13 -66.10
C ALA A 165 -38.41 -25.66 -67.33
N ARG A 166 -38.04 -26.96 -67.35
CA ARG A 166 -37.31 -27.61 -68.45
C ARG A 166 -38.07 -28.80 -69.00
N GLY A 167 -39.23 -28.55 -69.59
CA GLY A 167 -40.00 -29.59 -70.26
C GLY A 167 -41.27 -29.06 -70.91
N GLU A 168 -41.13 -28.40 -72.05
CA GLU A 168 -42.02 -28.48 -73.22
C GLU A 168 -41.35 -27.79 -74.43
#